data_AF-A0A1D8K7H1-F1
#
_entry.id   AF-A0A1D8K7H1-F1
#
_cell.length_a   1.000
_cell.length_b   1.000
_cell.length_c   1.000
_cell.angle_alpha   90.00
_cell.angle_beta   90.00
_cell.angle_gamma   90.00
#
_symmetry.space_group_name_H-M   'P 1'
#
loop_
_entity.id
_entity.type
_entity.pdbx_description
1 polymer ?
#
loop_
_entity_poly.entity_id
_entity_poly.type
_entity_poly.pdbx_seq_one_letter_code
_entity_poly.pdbx_strand_id
1 'polypeptide(L)'
;MRLAPRLRADNPHPFCWVLAGLGFFAFEVFLWPVLFCPGVPYTGCQACRLALEPFMSGIITMGRSGITLEQVESAVSALEARNEAVTYDAIRNELGSGGYSTIGKHLQTLRARTASTSPMTVEVPAEIAASLTATLGQLWQQAQSVAAQDVETLRRAANARVQTAEQDLEQLLRRLDSTLEELEQTQSALAQSSTEVRAYWNRRRQDCRARTRAWQDSSTPCKPSFRISQRP
;
A
#
# COMPACT_ATOMS: atom_id res chain seq x y z
N MET A 1 26.77 -38.08 -21.21
CA MET A 1 26.93 -37.81 -19.77
C MET A 1 26.27 -36.46 -19.49
N ARG A 2 24.99 -36.42 -19.09
CA ARG A 2 24.54 -36.15 -17.71
C ARG A 2 25.29 -34.99 -17.03
N LEU A 3 24.67 -33.80 -16.95
CA LEU A 3 24.14 -33.22 -15.71
C LEU A 3 23.55 -31.82 -15.98
N ALA A 4 22.34 -31.61 -15.47
CA ALA A 4 21.65 -30.32 -15.33
C ALA A 4 22.09 -29.63 -14.01
N PRO A 5 21.38 -28.61 -13.48
CA PRO A 5 21.47 -27.21 -13.85
C PRO A 5 21.94 -26.30 -12.70
N ARG A 6 22.21 -25.04 -13.06
CA ARG A 6 22.66 -23.93 -12.22
C ARG A 6 21.69 -23.59 -11.08
N LEU A 7 22.24 -23.32 -9.90
CA LEU A 7 21.59 -22.55 -8.83
C LEU A 7 22.56 -21.53 -8.22
N ARG A 8 21.97 -20.38 -7.89
CA ARG A 8 22.43 -19.24 -7.09
C ARG A 8 23.55 -18.37 -7.66
N ALA A 9 23.59 -17.07 -7.40
CA ALA A 9 22.64 -16.05 -6.98
C ALA A 9 23.55 -14.84 -6.75
N ASP A 10 23.42 -13.77 -7.52
CA ASP A 10 24.06 -12.49 -7.21
C ASP A 10 23.38 -11.40 -8.03
N ASN A 11 22.43 -10.69 -7.40
CA ASN A 11 22.25 -9.26 -7.63
C ASN A 11 21.33 -8.65 -6.54
N PRO A 12 21.86 -7.82 -5.64
CA PRO A 12 21.06 -7.07 -4.68
C PRO A 12 20.53 -5.77 -5.33
N HIS A 13 19.23 -5.52 -5.19
CA HIS A 13 18.58 -4.28 -5.61
C HIS A 13 18.98 -3.08 -4.73
N PRO A 14 19.01 -1.86 -5.28
CA PRO A 14 19.52 -0.67 -4.60
C PRO A 14 18.39 0.02 -3.81
N PHE A 15 18.07 -0.44 -2.60
CA PHE A 15 17.19 0.33 -1.70
C PHE A 15 17.46 0.13 -0.19
N CYS A 16 18.59 -0.49 0.18
CA CYS A 16 18.95 -0.76 1.59
C CYS A 16 19.91 0.25 2.23
N TRP A 17 20.13 1.43 1.64
CA TRP A 17 21.02 2.45 2.20
C TRP A 17 20.29 3.78 2.41
N VAL A 18 19.40 3.87 3.40
CA VAL A 18 18.98 5.17 3.97
C VAL A 18 18.82 5.18 5.50
N LEU A 19 18.69 4.04 6.21
CA LEU A 19 18.39 4.09 7.66
C LEU A 19 19.39 3.32 8.53
N ALA A 20 20.68 3.57 8.32
CA ALA A 20 21.74 3.18 9.26
C ALA A 20 22.37 4.45 9.83
N GLY A 21 21.63 5.16 10.67
CA GLY A 21 22.13 6.38 11.31
C GLY A 21 21.03 7.16 12.00
N LEU A 22 20.62 6.68 13.18
CA LEU A 22 20.16 7.45 14.35
C LEU A 22 19.51 6.45 15.30
N GLY A 23 20.17 6.20 16.44
CA GLY A 23 19.57 5.40 17.50
C GLY A 23 18.41 6.15 18.14
N PHE A 24 17.28 5.47 18.35
CA PHE A 24 16.32 5.83 19.39
C PHE A 24 15.35 4.68 19.66
N PHE A 25 15.39 4.20 20.91
CA PHE A 25 14.27 3.74 21.75
C PHE A 25 13.04 3.07 21.10
N ALA A 26 12.91 1.78 21.40
CA ALA A 26 11.70 1.13 21.94
C ALA A 26 10.33 1.50 21.33
N PHE A 27 9.89 0.77 20.29
CA PHE A 27 8.51 0.28 20.10
C PHE A 27 8.43 -0.40 18.71
N GLU A 28 8.40 -1.73 18.61
CA GLU A 28 7.79 -2.45 17.47
C GLU A 28 7.89 -3.98 17.65
N VAL A 29 6.85 -4.58 18.24
CA VAL A 29 6.59 -6.03 18.22
C VAL A 29 5.17 -6.34 17.70
N PHE A 30 4.47 -5.36 17.11
CA PHE A 30 3.01 -5.50 16.92
C PHE A 30 2.45 -5.30 15.51
N LEU A 31 3.25 -5.44 14.44
CA LEU A 31 2.70 -5.25 13.09
C LEU A 31 3.33 -6.09 11.97
N TRP A 32 3.62 -7.37 12.24
CA TRP A 32 4.06 -8.30 11.19
C TRP A 32 3.35 -9.68 11.14
N PRO A 33 2.00 -9.75 11.20
CA PRO A 33 1.35 -10.93 10.60
C PRO A 33 0.19 -10.65 9.63
N VAL A 34 -0.03 -9.41 9.17
CA VAL A 34 -1.24 -9.10 8.36
C VAL A 34 -1.03 -9.20 6.84
N LEU A 35 0.19 -9.40 6.34
CA LEU A 35 0.47 -9.32 4.89
C LEU A 35 0.78 -10.63 4.17
N PHE A 36 0.54 -11.79 4.79
CA PHE A 36 0.75 -13.07 4.09
C PHE A 36 -0.31 -14.12 4.46
N CYS A 37 -1.49 -14.02 3.83
CA CYS A 37 -2.31 -15.15 3.34
C CYS A 37 -3.74 -14.68 2.96
N PRO A 38 -4.04 -14.36 1.69
CA PRO A 38 -5.41 -14.30 1.21
C PRO A 38 -5.84 -15.65 0.59
N GLY A 39 -6.85 -16.28 1.19
CA GLY A 39 -7.84 -17.09 0.45
C GLY A 39 -7.63 -18.59 0.31
N VAL A 40 -7.85 -19.38 1.37
CA VAL A 40 -8.38 -20.78 1.32
C VAL A 40 -9.09 -21.09 2.66
N PRO A 41 -10.28 -21.73 2.68
CA PRO A 41 -11.03 -22.01 3.90
C PRO A 41 -10.42 -23.13 4.74
N TYR A 42 -10.69 -23.05 6.05
CA TYR A 42 -10.42 -24.04 7.08
C TYR A 42 -10.49 -25.50 6.59
N THR A 43 -9.36 -26.18 6.55
CA THR A 43 -9.10 -27.50 7.15
C THR A 43 -7.66 -27.92 6.84
N GLY A 44 -6.88 -28.18 7.90
CA GLY A 44 -5.68 -29.01 7.82
C GLY A 44 -4.46 -28.44 7.07
N CYS A 45 -3.71 -27.54 7.69
CA CYS A 45 -2.31 -27.33 7.31
C CYS A 45 -1.40 -28.14 8.25
N GLN A 46 -0.90 -29.26 7.74
CA GLN A 46 -0.17 -30.33 8.43
C GLN A 46 1.31 -29.99 8.72
N ALA A 47 1.67 -28.71 8.81
CA ALA A 47 3.05 -28.25 8.97
C ALA A 47 3.35 -27.56 10.32
N CYS A 48 2.34 -27.22 11.14
CA CYS A 48 2.55 -26.67 12.50
C CYS A 48 2.30 -27.69 13.63
N ARG A 49 2.02 -28.96 13.33
CA ARG A 49 1.74 -30.00 14.36
C ARG A 49 3.01 -30.65 14.94
N LEU A 50 4.21 -30.26 14.50
CA LEU A 50 5.47 -30.92 14.90
C LEU A 50 6.47 -29.93 15.47
N ALA A 51 6.08 -29.18 16.51
CA ALA A 51 7.02 -28.47 17.37
C ALA A 51 6.35 -28.09 18.69
N LEU A 52 5.99 -29.07 19.51
CA LEU A 52 6.10 -29.04 20.98
C LEU A 52 5.48 -30.35 21.51
N GLU A 53 6.31 -31.38 21.63
CA GLU A 53 6.20 -32.53 22.54
C GLU A 53 7.47 -33.35 22.21
N PRO A 54 8.40 -33.53 23.16
CA PRO A 54 8.10 -34.54 24.15
C PRO A 54 8.54 -34.13 25.57
N PHE A 55 7.60 -34.19 26.51
CA PHE A 55 7.97 -34.74 27.81
C PHE A 55 6.84 -35.64 28.30
N MET A 56 6.80 -36.83 27.70
CA MET A 56 6.05 -37.93 28.27
C MET A 56 6.48 -38.16 29.72
N SER A 57 5.49 -38.11 30.60
CA SER A 57 5.27 -39.15 31.61
C SER A 57 6.42 -39.36 32.59
N GLY A 58 6.63 -38.35 33.44
CA GLY A 58 7.09 -38.57 34.81
C GLY A 58 5.91 -39.02 35.67
N ILE A 59 5.95 -40.28 36.10
CA ILE A 59 4.99 -40.98 36.95
C ILE A 59 4.71 -40.20 38.25
N ILE A 60 3.48 -39.70 38.43
CA ILE A 60 2.75 -39.72 39.71
C ILE A 60 1.25 -39.91 39.42
N THR A 61 0.81 -41.16 39.27
CA THR A 61 -0.54 -41.49 39.74
C THR A 61 -0.48 -41.61 41.24
N MET A 62 -0.88 -40.54 41.93
CA MET A 62 -1.60 -40.53 43.21
C MET A 62 -1.85 -39.09 43.65
N GLY A 63 -3.10 -38.67 43.46
CA GLY A 63 -3.61 -37.34 43.76
C GLY A 63 -4.40 -36.85 42.56
N ARG A 64 -5.72 -37.08 42.53
CA ARG A 64 -6.60 -36.47 41.53
C ARG A 64 -6.27 -34.97 41.46
N SER A 65 -5.82 -34.45 40.33
CA SER A 65 -5.80 -33.00 40.11
C SER A 65 -7.26 -32.55 40.04
N GLY A 66 -7.81 -32.27 41.21
CA GLY A 66 -9.10 -31.62 41.31
C GLY A 66 -8.95 -30.25 40.68
N ILE A 67 -9.75 -29.97 39.65
CA ILE A 67 -10.00 -28.58 39.24
C ILE A 67 -10.53 -27.86 40.48
N THR A 68 -9.99 -26.69 40.80
CA THR A 68 -10.50 -25.88 41.90
C THR A 68 -11.62 -24.97 41.43
N LEU A 69 -12.43 -24.46 42.37
CA LEU A 69 -13.49 -23.51 42.04
C LEU A 69 -12.90 -22.26 41.38
N GLU A 70 -11.81 -21.73 41.92
CA GLU A 70 -11.12 -20.51 41.48
C GLU A 70 -10.65 -20.59 40.03
N GLN A 71 -10.16 -21.76 39.62
CA GLN A 71 -9.76 -22.00 38.23
C GLN A 71 -10.96 -21.89 37.29
N VAL A 72 -12.12 -22.42 37.68
CA VAL A 72 -13.36 -22.29 36.91
C VAL A 72 -13.86 -20.84 36.91
N GLU A 73 -13.79 -20.12 38.03
CA GLU A 73 -14.19 -18.70 38.08
C GLU A 73 -13.33 -17.85 37.14
N SER A 74 -12.01 -18.10 37.11
CA SER A 74 -11.08 -17.40 36.23
C SER A 74 -11.32 -17.71 34.75
N ALA A 75 -11.58 -18.98 34.39
CA ALA A 75 -11.89 -19.38 33.03
C ALA A 75 -13.22 -18.78 32.54
N VAL A 76 -14.24 -18.71 33.40
CA VAL A 76 -15.52 -18.05 33.08
C VAL A 76 -15.30 -16.55 32.87
N SER A 77 -14.55 -15.89 33.75
CA SER A 77 -14.25 -14.45 33.63
C SER A 77 -13.47 -14.13 32.34
N ALA A 78 -12.55 -15.01 31.94
CA ALA A 78 -11.79 -14.87 30.70
C ALA A 78 -12.68 -15.00 29.45
N LEU A 79 -13.66 -15.91 29.46
CA LEU A 79 -14.63 -16.08 28.39
C LEU A 79 -15.60 -14.88 28.30
N GLU A 80 -16.08 -14.38 29.43
CA GLU A 80 -16.95 -13.21 29.51
C GLU A 80 -16.26 -11.93 29.02
N ALA A 81 -14.98 -11.72 29.38
CA ALA A 81 -14.19 -10.59 28.89
C ALA A 81 -14.00 -10.61 27.36
N ARG A 82 -14.04 -11.80 26.74
CA ARG A 82 -13.99 -12.00 25.29
C ARG A 82 -15.36 -11.97 24.60
N ASN A 83 -16.45 -11.79 25.34
CA ASN A 83 -17.83 -11.94 24.85
C ASN A 83 -18.10 -13.32 24.20
N GLU A 84 -17.42 -14.37 24.66
CA GLU A 84 -17.62 -15.75 24.19
C GLU A 84 -18.66 -16.48 25.04
N ALA A 85 -19.36 -17.44 24.44
CA ALA A 85 -20.37 -18.22 25.15
C ALA A 85 -19.73 -19.13 26.21
N VAL A 86 -20.13 -18.94 27.47
CA VAL A 86 -19.71 -19.76 28.62
C VAL A 86 -20.33 -21.16 28.53
N THR A 87 -19.70 -22.03 27.73
CA THR A 87 -20.07 -23.42 27.51
C THR A 87 -19.10 -24.37 28.22
N TYR A 88 -19.55 -25.58 28.53
CA TYR A 88 -18.71 -26.60 29.18
C TYR A 88 -17.45 -26.93 28.38
N ASP A 89 -17.56 -26.96 27.05
CA ASP A 89 -16.45 -27.22 26.15
C ASP A 89 -15.46 -26.05 26.12
N ALA A 90 -15.95 -24.81 26.11
CA ALA A 90 -15.10 -23.62 26.16
C ALA A 90 -14.30 -23.54 27.47
N ILE A 91 -14.93 -23.81 28.61
CA ILE A 91 -14.25 -23.82 29.91
C ILE A 91 -13.22 -24.95 29.98
N ARG A 92 -13.55 -26.13 29.44
CA ARG A 92 -12.61 -27.25 29.37
C ARG A 92 -11.40 -26.93 28.51
N ASN A 93 -11.61 -26.27 27.37
CA ASN A 93 -10.54 -25.85 26.47
C ASN A 93 -9.63 -24.82 27.14
N GLU A 94 -10.18 -23.89 27.92
CA GLU A 94 -9.42 -22.90 28.68
C GLU A 94 -8.59 -23.53 29.81
N LEU A 95 -9.15 -24.53 30.51
CA LEU A 95 -8.51 -25.20 31.65
C LEU A 95 -7.54 -26.34 31.27
N GLY A 96 -7.65 -26.87 30.06
CA GLY A 96 -6.84 -27.98 29.54
C GLY A 96 -7.03 -29.32 30.25
N SER A 97 -7.79 -29.40 31.35
CA SER A 97 -7.95 -30.64 32.14
C SER A 97 -9.25 -30.70 32.96
N GLY A 98 -9.59 -31.93 33.38
CA GLY A 98 -10.66 -32.28 34.33
C GLY A 98 -12.01 -32.62 33.70
N GLY A 99 -12.86 -33.38 34.42
CA GLY A 99 -14.06 -34.00 33.87
C GLY A 99 -15.28 -33.08 33.82
N TYR A 100 -16.17 -33.27 32.83
CA TYR A 100 -17.42 -32.51 32.68
C TYR A 100 -18.28 -32.51 33.96
N SER A 101 -18.28 -33.61 34.72
CA SER A 101 -19.00 -33.72 35.99
C SER A 101 -18.43 -32.81 37.09
N THR A 102 -17.12 -32.57 37.10
CA THR A 102 -16.44 -31.73 38.10
C THR A 102 -16.61 -30.25 37.75
N ILE A 103 -16.41 -29.90 36.47
CA ILE A 103 -16.68 -28.55 35.96
C ILE A 103 -18.16 -28.19 36.19
N GLY A 104 -19.08 -29.14 35.95
CA GLY A 104 -20.51 -28.99 36.26
C GLY A 104 -20.82 -28.64 37.70
N LYS A 105 -20.19 -29.33 38.65
CA LYS A 105 -20.35 -29.03 40.08
C LYS A 105 -19.84 -27.65 40.44
N HIS A 106 -18.65 -27.28 39.98
CA HIS A 106 -18.08 -25.95 40.25
C HIS A 106 -18.87 -24.83 39.60
N LEU A 107 -19.36 -25.01 38.37
CA LEU A 107 -20.26 -24.06 37.72
C LEU A 107 -21.60 -23.92 38.45
N GLN A 108 -22.15 -25.01 38.97
CA GLN A 108 -23.39 -24.95 39.75
C GLN A 108 -23.18 -24.21 41.08
N THR A 109 -22.05 -24.47 41.76
CA THR A 109 -21.64 -23.72 42.96
C THR A 109 -21.41 -22.24 42.65
N LEU A 110 -20.74 -21.94 41.54
CA LEU A 110 -20.53 -20.57 41.06
C LEU A 110 -21.87 -19.88 40.80
N ARG A 111 -22.77 -20.50 40.02
CA ARG A 111 -24.11 -19.97 39.74
C ARG A 111 -24.93 -19.79 41.02
N ALA A 112 -24.84 -20.71 41.97
CA ALA A 112 -25.50 -20.58 43.26
C ALA A 112 -24.93 -19.41 44.07
N ARG A 113 -23.60 -19.20 44.05
CA ARG A 113 -22.91 -18.07 44.67
C ARG A 113 -23.31 -16.74 44.03
N THR A 114 -23.36 -16.68 42.69
CA THR A 114 -23.80 -15.49 41.95
C THR A 114 -25.30 -15.25 42.10
N ALA A 115 -26.12 -16.29 42.24
CA ALA A 115 -27.55 -16.14 42.51
C ALA A 115 -27.84 -15.72 43.96
N SER A 116 -27.03 -16.14 44.94
CA SER A 116 -27.12 -15.65 46.32
C SER A 116 -26.57 -14.23 46.46
N THR A 117 -25.55 -13.91 45.67
CA THR A 117 -25.06 -12.54 45.42
C THR A 117 -25.81 -11.97 44.22
N SER A 118 -27.13 -12.19 44.14
CA SER A 118 -27.95 -11.45 43.20
C SER A 118 -27.65 -9.98 43.47
N PRO A 119 -27.28 -9.17 42.45
CA PRO A 119 -26.94 -7.78 42.69
C PRO A 119 -28.13 -7.19 43.42
N MET A 120 -27.92 -6.82 44.70
CA MET A 120 -28.90 -6.05 45.43
C MET A 120 -29.28 -4.92 44.50
N THR A 121 -30.56 -4.85 44.14
CA THR A 121 -31.07 -3.80 43.28
C THR A 121 -30.91 -2.54 44.08
N VAL A 122 -29.73 -1.92 43.98
CA VAL A 122 -29.44 -0.64 44.59
C VAL A 122 -30.35 0.31 43.82
N GLU A 123 -31.48 0.66 44.44
CA GLU A 123 -32.35 1.71 43.93
C GLU A 123 -31.53 3.00 43.94
N VAL A 124 -30.94 3.31 42.78
CA VAL A 124 -30.27 4.57 42.56
C VAL A 124 -31.32 5.67 42.73
N PRO A 125 -31.13 6.62 43.66
CA PRO A 125 -32.07 7.72 43.84
C PRO A 125 -32.35 8.42 42.51
N ALA A 126 -33.62 8.69 42.22
CA ALA A 126 -34.04 9.24 40.92
C ALA A 126 -33.32 10.54 40.56
N GLU A 127 -32.95 11.37 41.54
CA GLU A 127 -32.13 12.58 41.33
C GLU A 127 -30.72 12.28 40.82
N ILE A 128 -30.08 11.22 41.34
CA ILE A 128 -28.73 10.82 40.90
C ILE A 128 -28.79 10.25 39.48
N ALA A 129 -29.81 9.45 39.16
CA ALA A 129 -30.01 8.95 37.81
C ALA A 129 -30.30 10.08 36.80
N ALA A 130 -31.12 11.07 37.18
CA ALA A 130 -31.44 12.22 36.34
C ALA A 130 -30.22 13.12 36.09
N SER A 131 -29.40 13.38 37.12
CA SER A 131 -28.17 14.16 36.96
C SER A 131 -27.12 13.44 36.10
N LEU A 132 -26.98 12.12 36.26
CA LEU A 132 -26.07 11.31 35.45
C LEU A 132 -26.50 11.28 33.98
N THR A 133 -27.79 11.11 33.71
CA THR A 133 -28.30 11.12 32.32
C THR A 133 -28.17 12.50 31.68
N ALA A 134 -28.39 13.58 32.43
CA ALA A 134 -28.18 14.95 31.94
C ALA A 134 -26.70 15.22 31.58
N THR A 135 -25.76 14.83 32.45
CA THR A 135 -24.32 15.01 32.22
C THR A 135 -23.82 14.15 31.05
N LEU A 136 -24.27 12.91 30.93
CA LEU A 136 -24.00 12.06 29.78
C LEU A 136 -24.57 12.65 28.48
N GLY A 137 -25.77 13.23 28.53
CA GLY A 137 -26.37 13.93 27.39
C GLY A 137 -25.54 15.12 26.93
N GLN A 138 -25.03 15.93 27.87
CA GLN A 138 -24.15 17.06 27.57
C GLN A 138 -22.81 16.59 26.98
N LEU A 139 -22.19 15.56 27.56
CA LEU A 139 -20.95 14.99 27.05
C LEU A 139 -21.14 14.43 25.63
N TRP A 140 -22.28 13.77 25.38
CA TRP A 140 -22.62 13.24 24.06
C TRP A 140 -22.83 14.36 23.03
N GLN A 141 -23.51 15.44 23.40
CA GLN A 141 -23.66 16.61 22.53
C GLN A 141 -22.31 17.27 22.22
N GLN A 142 -21.43 17.38 23.22
CA GLN A 142 -20.09 17.91 23.03
C GLN A 142 -19.22 17.01 22.15
N ALA A 143 -19.29 15.69 22.35
CA ALA A 143 -18.58 14.74 21.49
C ALA A 143 -19.06 14.82 20.04
N GLN A 144 -20.38 14.92 19.81
CA GLN A 144 -20.93 15.11 18.48
C GLN A 144 -20.51 16.44 17.84
N SER A 145 -20.44 17.52 18.62
CA SER A 145 -20.03 18.82 18.08
C SER A 145 -18.57 18.83 17.66
N VAL A 146 -17.68 18.23 18.45
CA VAL A 146 -16.26 18.05 18.10
C VAL A 146 -16.12 17.17 16.86
N ALA A 147 -16.80 16.02 16.82
CA ALA A 147 -16.77 15.15 15.65
C ALA A 147 -17.27 15.85 14.37
N ALA A 148 -18.31 16.69 14.48
CA ALA A 148 -18.81 17.47 13.35
C ALA A 148 -17.78 18.52 12.89
N GLN A 149 -17.07 19.17 13.82
CA GLN A 149 -16.00 20.12 13.51
C GLN A 149 -14.81 19.44 12.83
N ASP A 150 -14.43 18.24 13.27
CA ASP A 150 -13.35 17.46 12.68
C ASP A 150 -13.68 17.04 11.24
N VAL A 151 -14.91 16.53 11.01
CA VAL A 151 -15.38 16.18 9.66
C VAL A 151 -15.36 17.39 8.74
N GLU A 152 -15.82 18.54 9.23
CA GLU A 152 -15.83 19.77 8.44
C GLU A 152 -14.40 20.26 8.14
N THR A 153 -13.50 20.18 9.11
CA THR A 153 -12.08 20.53 8.92
C THR A 153 -11.42 19.62 7.89
N LEU A 154 -11.67 18.31 7.96
CA LEU A 154 -11.19 17.34 6.98
C LEU A 154 -11.75 17.60 5.58
N ARG A 155 -13.04 17.93 5.47
CA ARG A 155 -13.66 18.32 4.20
C ARG A 155 -13.00 19.55 3.60
N ARG A 156 -12.80 20.60 4.39
CA ARG A 156 -12.13 21.82 3.93
C ARG A 156 -10.70 21.54 3.49
N ALA A 157 -9.94 20.76 4.27
CA ALA A 157 -8.58 20.39 3.93
C ALA A 157 -8.51 19.54 2.64
N ALA A 158 -9.44 18.60 2.46
CA ALA A 158 -9.55 17.80 1.25
C ALA A 158 -9.89 18.67 0.03
N ASN A 159 -10.89 19.55 0.15
CA ASN A 159 -11.28 20.46 -0.92
C ASN A 159 -10.15 21.42 -1.29
N ALA A 160 -9.42 21.95 -0.30
CA ALA A 160 -8.26 22.80 -0.56
C ALA A 160 -7.17 22.05 -1.32
N ARG A 161 -6.88 20.79 -0.96
CA ARG A 161 -5.91 19.96 -1.69
C ARG A 161 -6.34 19.68 -3.12
N VAL A 162 -7.62 19.38 -3.34
CA VAL A 162 -8.18 19.19 -4.69
C VAL A 162 -8.03 20.47 -5.51
N GLN A 163 -8.42 21.61 -4.94
CA GLN A 163 -8.32 22.90 -5.62
C GLN A 163 -6.86 23.24 -5.98
N THR A 164 -5.91 23.01 -5.08
CA THR A 164 -4.49 23.20 -5.37
C THR A 164 -4.02 22.26 -6.48
N ALA A 165 -4.39 20.98 -6.43
CA ALA A 165 -4.02 20.02 -7.47
C ALA A 165 -4.60 20.39 -8.85
N GLU A 166 -5.83 20.90 -8.89
CA GLU A 166 -6.46 21.41 -10.12
C GLU A 166 -5.73 22.65 -10.66
N GLN A 167 -5.36 23.59 -9.80
CA GLN A 167 -4.58 24.77 -10.18
C GLN A 167 -3.19 24.40 -10.72
N ASP A 168 -2.51 23.45 -10.05
CA ASP A 168 -1.21 22.94 -10.49
C ASP A 168 -1.33 22.25 -11.84
N LEU A 169 -2.37 21.42 -12.04
CA LEU A 169 -2.65 20.77 -13.32
C LEU A 169 -2.85 21.81 -14.43
N GLU A 170 -3.69 22.82 -14.19
CA GLU A 170 -3.96 23.86 -15.18
C GLU A 170 -2.69 24.66 -15.52
N GLN A 171 -1.85 24.95 -14.53
CA GLN A 171 -0.56 25.60 -14.74
C GLN A 171 0.41 24.73 -15.54
N LEU A 172 0.44 23.42 -15.28
CA LEU A 172 1.27 22.48 -16.04
C LEU A 172 0.78 22.34 -17.49
N LEU A 173 -0.54 22.33 -17.72
CA LEU A 173 -1.11 22.32 -19.07
C LEU A 173 -0.72 23.59 -19.84
N ARG A 174 -0.86 24.77 -19.24
CA ARG A 174 -0.42 26.03 -19.86
C ARG A 174 1.07 26.02 -20.23
N ARG A 175 1.92 25.48 -19.35
CA ARG A 175 3.37 25.34 -19.62
C ARG A 175 3.63 24.34 -20.75
N LEU A 176 2.90 23.24 -20.79
CA LEU A 176 3.02 22.26 -21.85
C LEU A 176 2.67 22.90 -23.19
N ASP A 177 1.54 23.61 -23.28
CA ASP A 177 1.11 24.30 -24.49
C ASP A 177 2.16 25.31 -24.95
N SER A 178 2.70 26.15 -24.06
CA SER A 178 3.75 27.09 -24.44
C SER A 178 5.03 26.38 -24.93
N THR A 179 5.42 25.27 -24.31
CA THR A 179 6.59 24.51 -24.78
C THR A 179 6.35 23.83 -26.13
N LEU A 180 5.13 23.41 -26.41
CA LEU A 180 4.77 22.87 -27.72
C LEU A 180 4.83 23.95 -28.80
N GLU A 181 4.32 25.15 -28.52
CA GLU A 181 4.43 26.29 -29.42
C GLU A 181 5.90 26.65 -29.69
N GLU A 182 6.75 26.70 -28.66
CA GLU A 182 8.20 26.93 -28.81
C GLU A 182 8.88 25.84 -29.66
N LEU A 183 8.51 24.57 -29.45
CA LEU A 183 9.02 23.46 -30.25
C LEU A 183 8.59 23.56 -31.71
N GLU A 184 7.34 23.93 -31.99
CA GLU A 184 6.87 24.14 -33.36
C GLU A 184 7.58 25.31 -34.04
N GLN A 185 7.77 26.42 -33.32
CA GLN A 185 8.51 27.58 -33.83
C GLN A 185 9.96 27.21 -34.16
N THR A 186 10.66 26.52 -33.25
CA THR A 186 12.05 26.10 -33.47
C THR A 186 12.17 25.09 -34.62
N GLN A 187 11.23 24.14 -34.74
CA GLN A 187 11.18 23.22 -35.87
C GLN A 187 10.95 23.96 -37.20
N SER A 188 10.05 24.93 -37.23
CA SER A 188 9.78 25.72 -38.43
C SER A 188 11.01 26.56 -38.84
N ALA A 189 11.73 27.16 -37.89
CA ALA A 189 12.95 27.90 -38.14
C ALA A 189 14.10 26.99 -38.62
N LEU A 190 14.23 25.79 -38.05
CA LEU A 190 15.19 24.79 -38.51
C LEU A 190 14.85 24.32 -39.94
N ALA A 191 13.57 24.10 -40.24
CA ALA A 191 13.14 23.74 -41.58
C ALA A 191 13.48 24.84 -42.59
N GLN A 192 13.16 26.10 -42.27
CA GLN A 192 13.50 27.27 -43.10
C GLN A 192 15.00 27.36 -43.36
N SER A 193 15.82 27.39 -42.32
CA SER A 193 17.28 27.47 -42.46
C SER A 193 17.85 26.28 -43.26
N SER A 194 17.32 25.06 -43.08
CA SER A 194 17.72 23.90 -43.89
C SER A 194 17.37 24.07 -45.37
N THR A 195 16.21 24.67 -45.68
CA THR A 195 15.81 24.95 -47.06
C THR A 195 16.66 26.05 -47.69
N GLU A 196 17.01 27.09 -46.92
CA GLU A 196 17.90 28.16 -47.36
C GLU A 196 19.29 27.65 -47.68
N VAL A 197 19.87 26.83 -46.78
CA VAL A 197 21.17 26.18 -47.01
C VAL A 197 21.12 25.30 -48.26
N ARG A 198 20.04 24.52 -48.44
CA ARG A 198 19.84 23.69 -49.63
C ARG A 198 19.74 24.53 -50.90
N ALA A 199 19.00 25.63 -50.87
CA ALA A 199 18.85 26.57 -51.99
C ALA A 199 20.19 27.23 -52.34
N TYR A 200 20.97 27.64 -51.33
CA TYR A 200 22.32 28.17 -51.49
C TYR A 200 23.24 27.18 -52.22
N TRP A 201 23.32 25.92 -51.74
CA TRP A 201 24.14 24.88 -52.38
C TRP A 201 23.65 24.53 -53.79
N ASN A 202 22.33 24.55 -54.04
CA ASN A 202 21.77 24.35 -55.37
C ASN A 202 22.21 25.46 -56.33
N ARG A 203 22.11 26.73 -55.91
CA ARG A 203 22.54 27.88 -56.71
C ARG A 203 24.03 27.79 -57.03
N ARG A 204 24.87 27.55 -56.01
CA ARG A 204 26.31 27.41 -56.19
C ARG A 204 26.69 26.25 -57.13
N ARG A 205 25.96 25.12 -57.08
CA ARG A 205 26.13 24.02 -58.05
C ARG A 205 25.73 24.40 -59.46
N GLN A 206 24.62 25.13 -59.63
CA GLN A 206 24.17 25.62 -60.94
C GLN A 206 25.18 26.60 -61.54
N ASP A 207 25.69 27.54 -60.75
CA ASP A 207 26.72 28.50 -61.18
C ASP A 207 28.00 27.79 -61.64
N CYS A 208 28.45 26.79 -60.88
CA CYS A 208 29.60 25.97 -61.26
C CYS A 208 29.36 25.26 -62.59
N ARG A 209 28.21 24.59 -62.75
CA ARG A 209 27.83 23.94 -64.03
C ARG A 209 27.75 24.92 -65.19
N ALA A 210 27.21 26.12 -64.98
CA ALA A 210 27.10 27.16 -65.99
C ALA A 210 28.49 27.65 -66.44
N ARG A 211 29.41 27.88 -65.49
CA ARG A 211 30.81 28.23 -65.79
C ARG A 211 31.52 27.12 -66.58
N THR A 212 31.33 25.86 -66.20
CA THR A 212 31.90 24.72 -66.94
C THR A 212 31.39 24.64 -68.38
N ARG A 213 30.08 24.84 -68.60
CA ARG A 213 29.50 24.88 -69.96
C ARG A 213 30.05 26.05 -70.78
N ALA A 214 30.08 27.25 -70.21
CA ALA A 214 30.62 28.43 -70.88
C ALA A 214 32.10 28.22 -71.28
N TRP A 215 32.89 27.58 -70.41
CA TRP A 215 34.26 27.20 -70.73
C TRP A 215 34.32 26.19 -71.89
N GLN A 216 33.50 25.15 -71.88
CA GLN A 216 33.41 24.17 -72.97
C GLN A 216 33.03 24.83 -74.31
N ASP A 217 32.00 25.68 -74.32
CA ASP A 217 31.55 26.39 -75.52
C ASP A 217 32.67 27.27 -76.10
N SER A 218 33.41 27.98 -75.24
CA SER A 218 34.57 28.81 -75.65
C SER A 218 35.78 28.00 -76.13
N SER A 219 35.91 26.74 -75.68
CA SER A 219 37.03 25.85 -76.02
C SER A 219 36.71 24.94 -77.21
N THR A 220 35.48 24.98 -77.72
CA THR A 220 35.08 24.16 -78.86
C THR A 220 35.73 24.75 -80.13
N PRO A 221 36.59 24.02 -80.84
CA PRO A 221 37.28 24.56 -82.01
C PRO A 221 36.25 25.01 -83.06
N CYS A 222 36.40 26.23 -83.56
CA CYS A 222 35.61 26.72 -84.69
C CYS A 222 35.72 25.70 -85.82
N LYS A 223 34.61 25.02 -86.15
CA LYS A 223 34.55 24.20 -87.37
C LYS A 223 34.98 25.11 -88.53
N PRO A 224 36.00 24.74 -89.32
CA PRO A 224 36.36 25.53 -90.49
C PRO A 224 35.15 25.54 -91.41
N SER A 225 34.57 26.71 -91.61
CA SER A 225 33.52 26.95 -92.59
C SER A 225 34.15 26.88 -93.98
N PHE A 226 34.44 25.65 -94.43
CA PHE A 226 34.84 25.37 -95.81
C PHE A 226 33.61 25.57 -96.70
N ARG A 227 33.33 26.84 -97.02
CA ARG A 227 32.33 27.23 -98.02
C ARG A 227 32.96 26.98 -99.38
N ILE A 228 32.76 25.78 -99.93
CA ILE A 228 33.15 25.46 -101.31
C ILE A 228 32.32 26.34 -102.23
N SER A 229 32.92 27.45 -102.67
CA SER A 229 32.42 28.29 -103.76
C SER A 229 32.51 27.48 -105.05
N GLN A 230 31.43 26.81 -105.43
CA GLN A 230 31.25 26.41 -106.82
C GLN A 230 31.01 27.69 -107.63
N ARG A 231 32.04 28.17 -108.32
CA ARG A 231 31.86 29.11 -109.43
C ARG A 231 31.65 28.30 -110.71
N PRO A 232 30.73 28.74 -111.60
CA PRO A 232 30.32 28.03 -112.80
C PRO A 232 31.44 27.89 -113.82
#